data_AF-Q7Z1Q8-F1
#
_entry.id   AF-Q7Z1Q8-F1
#
_cell.length_a   1.000
_cell.length_b   1.000
_cell.length_c   1.000
_cell.angle_alpha   90.00
_cell.angle_beta   90.00
_cell.angle_gamma   90.00
#
_symmetry.space_group_name_H-M   'P 1'
#
loop_
_entity.id
_entity.type
_entity.pdbx_description
1 polymer ?
#
loop_
_entity_poly.entity_id
_entity_poly.type
_entity_poly.pdbx_seq_one_letter_code
_entity_poly.pdbx_strand_id
1 'polypeptide(L)'
;MGDNVQLWMAITQMAFTKGSITGVYAAIYTYSPELFPTVIRNTAMGFCSTIARVGAIAASYISMWIAEQFGKVFMIIPFGCMAVLAAVMTLLFLPETMGKPLPESIEEIEEGDSYRSSHEMQPLSKSTEETA
;
A
#
# COMPACT_ATOMS: atom_id res chain seq x y z
N MET A 1 -3.48 29.61 -32.66
CA MET A 1 -4.61 29.77 -31.71
C MET A 1 -5.02 28.45 -31.02
N GLY A 2 -4.68 27.27 -31.58
CA GLY A 2 -4.94 25.97 -30.94
C GLY A 2 -3.97 25.57 -29.83
N ASP A 3 -2.77 26.14 -29.78
CA ASP A 3 -1.71 25.74 -28.82
C ASP A 3 -2.09 26.07 -27.36
N ASN A 4 -2.78 27.19 -27.15
CA ASN A 4 -3.26 27.59 -25.83
C ASN A 4 -4.32 26.62 -25.28
N VAL A 5 -5.21 26.11 -26.14
CA VAL A 5 -6.27 25.16 -25.74
C VAL A 5 -5.68 23.81 -25.37
N GLN A 6 -4.69 23.32 -26.12
CA GLN A 6 -3.98 22.09 -25.78
C GLN A 6 -3.21 22.22 -24.45
N LEU A 7 -2.63 23.39 -24.18
CA LEU A 7 -1.95 23.66 -22.91
C LEU A 7 -2.93 23.58 -21.72
N TRP A 8 -4.11 24.21 -21.81
CA TRP A 8 -5.12 24.15 -20.75
C TRP A 8 -5.63 22.72 -20.51
N MET A 9 -5.82 21.93 -21.57
CA MET A 9 -6.17 20.51 -21.44
C MET A 9 -5.05 19.71 -20.75
N ALA A 10 -3.79 19.93 -21.14
CA ALA A 10 -2.66 19.24 -20.53
C ALA A 10 -2.51 19.57 -19.04
N ILE A 11 -2.66 20.85 -18.67
CA ILE A 11 -2.56 21.29 -17.26
C ILE A 11 -3.65 20.64 -16.42
N THR A 12 -4.89 20.57 -16.89
CA THR A 12 -5.99 19.96 -16.14
C THR A 12 -5.78 18.45 -15.96
N GLN A 13 -5.31 17.74 -16.98
CA GLN A 13 -4.99 16.30 -16.88
C GLN A 13 -3.83 16.03 -15.91
N MET A 14 -2.78 16.86 -15.93
CA MET A 14 -1.65 16.74 -15.02
C MET A 14 -2.05 17.01 -13.56
N ALA A 15 -2.84 18.07 -13.34
CA ALA A 15 -3.31 18.43 -12.01
C ALA A 15 -4.17 17.32 -11.39
N PHE A 16 -5.11 16.77 -12.17
CA PHE A 16 -5.95 15.66 -11.73
C PHE A 16 -5.11 14.44 -11.33
N THR A 17 -4.20 14.01 -12.21
CA THR A 17 -3.36 12.84 -11.98
C THR A 17 -2.47 13.00 -10.75
N LYS A 18 -1.82 14.16 -10.58
CA LYS A 18 -0.96 14.42 -9.41
C LYS A 18 -1.76 14.51 -8.12
N GLY A 19 -2.96 15.09 -8.17
CA GLY A 19 -3.88 15.16 -7.03
C GLY A 19 -4.26 13.77 -6.54
N SER A 20 -4.68 12.88 -7.46
CA SER A 20 -5.05 11.50 -7.13
C SER A 20 -3.89 10.71 -6.51
N ILE A 21 -2.69 10.79 -7.10
CA ILE A 21 -1.49 10.10 -6.57
C ILE A 21 -1.20 10.60 -5.14
N THR A 22 -1.26 11.90 -4.91
CA THR A 22 -0.99 12.50 -3.59
C THR A 22 -2.01 12.01 -2.56
N GLY A 23 -3.30 11.95 -2.91
CA GLY A 23 -4.34 11.44 -2.02
C GLY A 23 -4.13 9.98 -1.63
N VAL A 24 -3.76 9.12 -2.59
CA VAL A 24 -3.45 7.71 -2.34
C VAL A 24 -2.24 7.57 -1.41
N TYR A 25 -1.17 8.33 -1.68
CA TYR A 25 0.01 8.32 -0.80
C TYR A 25 -0.31 8.83 0.61
N ALA A 26 -1.15 9.87 0.74
CA ALA A 26 -1.58 10.36 2.04
C ALA A 26 -2.33 9.27 2.82
N ALA A 27 -3.27 8.57 2.19
CA ALA A 27 -3.97 7.44 2.80
C ALA A 27 -3.00 6.35 3.26
N ILE A 28 -2.09 5.89 2.38
CA ILE A 28 -1.11 4.84 2.73
C ILE A 28 -0.23 5.25 3.92
N TYR A 29 0.18 6.52 3.97
CA TYR A 29 1.02 7.03 5.05
C TYR A 29 0.28 7.15 6.38
N THR A 30 -1.03 7.42 6.36
CA THR A 30 -1.88 7.44 7.56
C THR A 30 -2.21 6.03 8.05
N TYR A 31 -2.53 5.08 7.14
CA TYR A 31 -2.84 3.70 7.50
C TYR A 31 -1.61 2.86 7.89
N SER A 32 -0.41 3.19 7.36
CA SER A 32 0.83 2.45 7.67
C SER A 32 1.18 2.36 9.16
N PRO A 33 1.19 3.47 9.95
CA PRO A 33 1.49 3.39 11.38
C PRO A 33 0.39 2.73 12.21
N GLU A 34 -0.84 2.64 11.69
CA GLU A 34 -1.97 1.98 12.37
C GLU A 34 -1.93 0.46 12.24
N LEU A 35 -1.41 -0.05 11.12
CA LEU A 35 -1.43 -1.47 10.80
C LEU A 35 -0.09 -2.18 11.02
N PHE A 36 1.02 -1.43 11.08
CA PHE A 36 2.36 -2.02 11.05
C PHE A 36 3.40 -1.30 11.93
N PRO A 37 4.24 -2.04 12.70
CA PRO A 37 5.35 -1.46 13.43
C PRO A 37 6.39 -0.85 12.49
N THR A 38 7.07 0.20 12.95
CA THR A 38 7.98 1.10 12.19
C THR A 38 9.07 0.39 11.39
N VAL A 39 9.43 -0.84 11.78
CA VAL A 39 10.48 -1.67 11.16
C VAL A 39 10.14 -2.18 9.75
N ILE A 40 8.87 -2.45 9.44
CA ILE A 40 8.50 -3.04 8.13
C ILE A 40 8.01 -2.00 7.12
N ARG A 41 7.65 -0.78 7.58
CA ARG A 41 7.14 0.29 6.71
C ARG A 41 8.12 0.69 5.61
N ASN A 42 9.39 0.89 5.96
CA ASN A 42 10.40 1.35 4.99
C ASN A 42 10.71 0.27 3.94
N THR A 43 10.74 -1.00 4.37
CA THR A 43 10.94 -2.16 3.49
C THR A 43 9.76 -2.38 2.55
N ALA A 44 8.52 -2.28 3.05
CA ALA A 44 7.32 -2.40 2.23
C ALA A 44 7.24 -1.30 1.16
N MET A 45 7.53 -0.05 1.53
CA MET A 45 7.58 1.07 0.59
C MET A 45 8.69 0.90 -0.46
N GLY A 46 9.87 0.42 -0.06
CA GLY A 46 10.97 0.11 -0.99
C GLY A 46 10.63 -1.03 -1.95
N PHE A 47 9.98 -2.07 -1.47
CA PHE A 47 9.52 -3.18 -2.30
C PHE A 47 8.45 -2.75 -3.31
N CYS A 48 7.45 -1.99 -2.85
CA CYS A 48 6.44 -1.37 -3.71
C CYS A 48 7.09 -0.50 -4.79
N SER A 49 8.08 0.33 -4.43
CA SER A 49 8.82 1.14 -5.40
C SER A 49 9.53 0.29 -6.45
N THR A 50 10.14 -0.82 -6.02
CA THR A 50 10.83 -1.75 -6.93
C THR A 50 9.84 -2.40 -7.90
N ILE A 51 8.69 -2.86 -7.41
CA ILE A 51 7.61 -3.39 -8.26
C ILE A 51 7.11 -2.33 -9.23
N ALA A 52 6.88 -1.10 -8.77
CA ALA A 52 6.42 0.00 -9.62
C ALA A 52 7.43 0.31 -10.75
N ARG A 53 8.74 0.26 -10.46
CA ARG A 53 9.80 0.43 -11.46
C ARG A 53 9.77 -0.68 -12.50
N VAL A 54 9.66 -1.94 -12.07
CA VAL A 54 9.57 -3.09 -12.99
C VAL A 54 8.31 -2.97 -13.86
N GLY A 55 7.19 -2.60 -13.25
CA GLY A 55 5.93 -2.34 -13.96
C GLY A 55 6.07 -1.23 -14.99
N ALA A 56 6.76 -0.13 -14.68
CA ALA A 56 7.00 0.97 -15.63
C ALA A 56 7.87 0.56 -16.82
N ILE A 57 8.89 -0.29 -16.60
CA ILE A 57 9.73 -0.83 -17.68
C ILE A 57 8.90 -1.74 -18.58
N ALA A 58 8.14 -2.67 -18.00
CA ALA A 58 7.27 -3.56 -18.74
C ALA A 58 6.20 -2.78 -19.53
N ALA A 59 5.58 -1.78 -18.90
CA ALA A 59 4.61 -0.88 -19.51
C ALA A 59 5.21 -0.16 -20.74
N SER A 60 6.43 0.36 -20.63
CA SER A 60 7.10 1.06 -21.74
C SER A 60 7.40 0.12 -22.91
N TYR A 61 7.78 -1.13 -22.63
CA TYR A 61 8.03 -2.13 -23.66
C TYR A 61 6.76 -2.54 -24.40
N ILE A 62 5.69 -2.86 -23.64
CA ILE A 62 4.37 -3.21 -24.20
C ILE A 62 3.81 -2.04 -25.01
N SER A 63 3.99 -0.82 -24.50
CA SER A 63 3.60 0.41 -25.16
C SER A 63 4.26 0.53 -26.53
N MET A 64 5.59 0.45 -26.59
CA MET A 64 6.31 0.54 -27.86
C MET A 64 5.82 -0.51 -28.88
N TRP A 65 5.65 -1.76 -28.45
CA TRP A 65 5.21 -2.84 -29.33
C TRP A 65 3.78 -2.63 -29.87
N ILE A 66 2.84 -2.17 -29.04
CA ILE A 66 1.46 -1.90 -29.45
C ILE A 66 1.36 -0.66 -30.35
N ALA A 67 2.22 0.36 -30.12
CA ALA A 67 2.25 1.56 -30.96
C ALA A 67 2.61 1.24 -32.41
N GLU A 68 3.59 0.35 -32.61
CA GLU A 68 4.08 -0.02 -33.94
C GLU A 68 3.06 -0.84 -34.74
N GLN A 69 2.30 -1.71 -34.07
CA GLN A 69 1.39 -2.65 -34.74
C GLN A 69 -0.05 -2.12 -34.89
N PHE A 70 -0.58 -1.39 -33.90
CA PHE A 70 -2.01 -1.04 -33.81
C PHE A 70 -2.27 0.46 -33.59
N GLY A 71 -1.21 1.28 -33.45
CA GLY A 71 -1.31 2.71 -33.23
C GLY A 71 -1.55 3.13 -31.77
N LYS A 72 -1.32 4.42 -31.47
CA LYS A 72 -1.27 4.96 -30.09
C LYS A 72 -2.56 4.82 -29.29
N VAL A 73 -3.72 4.72 -29.94
CA VAL A 73 -5.02 4.64 -29.26
C VAL A 73 -5.23 3.28 -28.59
N PHE A 74 -4.67 2.21 -29.16
CA PHE A 74 -4.86 0.85 -28.64
C PHE A 74 -4.21 0.62 -27.27
N MET A 75 -3.28 1.50 -26.88
CA MET A 75 -2.61 1.50 -25.57
C MET A 75 -3.59 1.62 -24.40
N ILE A 76 -4.66 2.38 -24.57
CA ILE A 76 -5.51 2.74 -23.42
C ILE A 76 -6.27 1.53 -22.87
N ILE A 77 -6.49 0.50 -23.70
CA ILE A 77 -7.22 -0.71 -23.34
C ILE A 77 -6.45 -1.52 -22.30
N PRO A 78 -5.21 -2.01 -22.54
CA PRO A 78 -4.49 -2.81 -21.56
C PRO A 78 -4.20 -2.03 -20.26
N PHE A 79 -3.83 -0.74 -20.35
CA PHE A 79 -3.59 0.08 -19.15
C PHE A 79 -4.87 0.34 -18.36
N GLY A 80 -5.99 0.61 -19.04
CA GLY A 80 -7.30 0.78 -18.42
C GLY A 80 -7.78 -0.51 -17.75
N CYS A 81 -7.65 -1.67 -18.40
CA CYS A 81 -8.00 -2.96 -17.81
C CYS A 81 -7.17 -3.26 -16.56
N MET A 82 -5.86 -3.00 -16.59
CA MET A 82 -5.00 -3.18 -15.42
C MET A 82 -5.37 -2.22 -14.27
N ALA A 83 -5.72 -0.98 -14.59
CA ALA A 83 -6.18 0.00 -13.59
C ALA A 83 -7.50 -0.41 -12.94
N VAL A 84 -8.47 -0.88 -13.74
CA VAL A 84 -9.76 -1.39 -13.22
C VAL A 84 -9.54 -2.66 -12.39
N LEU A 85 -8.72 -3.59 -12.86
CA LEU A 85 -8.40 -4.79 -12.09
C LEU A 85 -7.75 -4.43 -10.75
N ALA A 86 -6.79 -3.50 -10.75
CA ALA A 86 -6.18 -3.00 -9.51
C ALA A 86 -7.22 -2.35 -8.60
N ALA A 87 -8.11 -1.51 -9.13
CA ALA A 87 -9.18 -0.88 -8.35
C ALA A 87 -10.15 -1.91 -7.75
N VAL A 88 -10.54 -2.93 -8.52
CA VAL A 88 -11.41 -4.03 -8.05
C VAL A 88 -10.69 -4.86 -6.99
N MET A 89 -9.41 -5.19 -7.20
CA MET A 89 -8.61 -5.90 -6.20
C MET A 89 -8.48 -5.07 -4.92
N THR A 90 -8.20 -3.77 -5.02
CA THR A 90 -8.20 -2.87 -3.86
C THR A 90 -9.56 -2.85 -3.20
N LEU A 91 -10.67 -2.77 -3.93
CA LEU A 91 -12.02 -2.76 -3.36
C LEU A 91 -12.38 -4.09 -2.68
N LEU A 92 -11.92 -5.23 -3.20
CA LEU A 92 -12.14 -6.55 -2.60
C LEU A 92 -11.22 -6.83 -1.41
N PHE A 93 -9.97 -6.38 -1.46
CA PHE A 93 -8.98 -6.56 -0.38
C PHE A 93 -9.07 -5.49 0.71
N LEU A 94 -9.70 -4.36 0.45
CA LEU A 94 -9.96 -3.31 1.42
C LEU A 94 -11.40 -3.44 1.92
N PRO A 95 -11.67 -4.26 2.95
CA PRO A 95 -12.99 -4.26 3.58
C PRO A 95 -13.30 -2.85 4.09
N GLU A 96 -14.54 -2.39 3.87
CA GLU A 96 -14.99 -1.05 4.20
C GLU A 96 -14.61 -0.62 5.63
N THR A 97 -13.87 0.48 5.73
CA THR A 97 -13.65 1.27 6.95
C THR A 97 -14.74 2.35 7.13
N MET A 98 -15.97 2.11 6.68
CA MET A 98 -17.11 3.00 6.93
C MET A 98 -18.03 2.39 8.00
N GLY A 99 -17.82 2.78 9.26
CA GLY A 99 -18.82 2.60 10.32
C GLY A 99 -18.55 1.53 11.38
N LYS A 100 -17.34 0.97 11.48
CA LYS A 100 -16.93 0.23 12.69
C LYS A 100 -16.02 1.13 13.54
N PRO A 101 -16.29 1.30 14.85
CA PRO A 101 -15.29 1.89 15.73
C PRO A 101 -14.02 1.06 15.60
N LEU A 102 -12.89 1.72 15.34
CA LEU A 102 -11.59 1.09 15.39
C LEU A 102 -11.51 0.38 16.76
N PRO A 103 -11.29 -0.94 16.85
CA PRO A 103 -10.78 -1.50 18.09
C PRO A 103 -9.51 -0.72 18.42
N GLU A 104 -9.58 0.00 19.54
CA GLU A 104 -8.51 0.81 20.09
C GLU A 104 -7.33 -0.08 20.48
N SER A 105 -6.13 0.36 20.12
CA SER A 105 -4.86 0.06 20.80
C SER A 105 -4.12 -1.24 20.46
N ILE A 106 -2.80 -1.05 20.30
CA ILE A 106 -1.73 -2.05 20.25
C ILE A 106 -1.57 -2.83 21.58
N GLU A 107 -2.25 -2.41 22.65
CA GLU A 107 -2.23 -3.06 23.96
C GLU A 107 -2.62 -4.55 23.92
N GLU A 108 -3.58 -4.97 23.10
CA GLU A 108 -3.95 -6.41 23.01
C GLU A 108 -2.87 -7.27 22.29
N ILE A 109 -1.99 -6.67 21.48
CA ILE A 109 -0.91 -7.38 20.78
C ILE A 109 0.33 -7.52 21.66
N GLU A 110 0.64 -6.50 22.47
CA GLU A 110 1.76 -6.54 23.43
C GLU A 110 1.43 -7.32 24.71
N GLU A 111 0.19 -7.30 25.20
CA GLU A 111 -0.20 -8.09 26.37
C GLU A 111 -0.07 -9.59 26.10
N GLY A 112 -0.38 -10.07 24.89
CA GLY A 112 -0.22 -11.49 24.52
C GLY A 112 1.24 -11.98 24.51
N ASP A 113 2.20 -11.12 24.19
CA ASP A 113 3.62 -11.47 24.08
C ASP A 113 4.37 -11.28 25.42
N SER A 114 4.03 -10.22 26.19
CA SER A 114 4.58 -10.01 27.54
C SER A 114 4.06 -11.03 28.57
N TYR A 115 2.81 -11.50 28.44
CA TYR A 115 2.28 -12.56 29.33
C TYR A 115 3.01 -13.88 29.10
N ARG A 116 3.30 -14.22 27.83
CA ARG A 116 4.07 -15.44 27.49
C ARG A 116 5.52 -15.37 28.00
N SER A 117 6.18 -14.22 27.88
CA SER A 117 7.56 -14.04 28.37
C SER A 117 7.66 -14.08 29.90
N SER A 118 6.68 -13.54 30.62
CA SER A 118 6.66 -13.55 32.10
C SER A 118 6.30 -14.92 32.69
N HIS A 119 5.46 -15.71 31.99
CA HIS A 119 5.02 -17.03 32.47
C HIS A 119 5.99 -18.17 32.13
N GLU A 120 6.85 -18.05 31.11
CA GLU A 120 7.95 -18.99 30.86
C GLU A 120 9.16 -18.76 31.78
N MET A 121 9.35 -17.53 32.30
CA MET A 121 10.48 -17.19 33.19
C MET A 121 10.21 -17.37 34.69
N GLN A 122 9.11 -18.02 35.09
CA GLN A 122 8.96 -18.51 36.47
C GLN A 122 8.44 -19.96 36.48
N PRO A 123 9.32 -20.90 36.86
CA PRO A 123 9.18 -21.41 38.21
C PRO A 123 10.50 -21.37 38.97
N LEU A 124 10.72 -20.30 39.74
CA LEU A 124 11.59 -20.34 40.93
C LEU A 124 10.80 -20.95 42.10
N SER A 125 10.29 -22.19 41.92
CA SER A 125 9.40 -22.87 42.87
C SER A 125 10.02 -24.12 43.52
N LYS A 126 11.34 -24.35 43.46
CA LYS A 126 11.94 -25.55 44.09
C LYS A 126 13.29 -25.38 44.80
N SER A 127 13.57 -24.23 45.42
CA SER A 127 14.75 -24.14 46.30
C SER A 127 14.56 -23.34 47.60
N THR A 128 13.32 -23.16 48.07
CA THR A 128 13.06 -22.63 49.42
C THR A 128 12.15 -23.54 50.25
N GLU A 129 12.13 -24.85 49.95
CA GLU A 129 11.36 -25.85 50.71
C GLU A 129 12.18 -27.07 51.15
N GLU A 130 13.49 -26.88 51.37
CA GLU A 130 14.26 -27.60 52.40
C GLU A 130 14.77 -26.50 53.34
N THR A 131 13.93 -25.97 54.22
CA THR A 131 13.55 -26.54 55.53
C THR A 131 14.78 -26.91 56.37
N ALA A 132 14.95 -26.14 57.44
CA ALA A 132 15.64 -26.47 58.70
C ALA A 132 17.18 -26.44 58.73
#